data_AF-A0ABD2V7H3-F1
#
_entry.id   AF-A0ABD2V7H3-F1
#
_cell.length_a   1.000
_cell.length_b   1.000
_cell.length_c   1.000
_cell.angle_alpha   90.00
_cell.angle_beta   90.00
_cell.angle_gamma   90.00
#
_symmetry.space_group_name_H-M   'P 1'
#
loop_
_entity.id
_entity.type
_entity.pdbx_description
1 polymer ?
#
loop_
_entity_poly.entity_id
_entity_poly.type
_entity_poly.pdbx_seq_one_letter_code
_entity_poly.pdbx_strand_id
1 'polypeptide(L)'
;MQRLFRAWNARLHNCYSAYSTDEDRLSHRPEDVELEDWKYLVKYFGSEKFKVVSERNRKNREKQITKHSCGTRSFAEVEESTRNPESGEKDTPDKVWEIQHTRKNTNGEREWLDPQSQQIHGQLQQLVVEQQSEEIEHRMTRDDILSSVLGERSGYVRGKRYGKKPPKKTQIQQADIEASVSSAMESVRI
;
A
#
# COMPACT_ATOMS: atom_id res chain seq x y z
N MET A 1 24.32 3.54 -2.87
CA MET A 1 24.53 3.28 -4.30
C MET A 1 23.23 3.04 -5.10
N GLN A 2 22.28 2.20 -4.68
CA GLN A 2 21.10 1.86 -5.52
C GLN A 2 20.17 3.04 -5.90
N ARG A 3 20.01 4.05 -5.05
CA ARG A 3 19.15 5.21 -5.37
C ARG A 3 19.69 6.07 -6.51
N LEU A 4 21.01 6.35 -6.49
CA LEU A 4 21.68 7.13 -7.53
C LEU A 4 21.58 6.44 -8.89
N PHE A 5 21.80 5.12 -8.92
CA PHE A 5 21.66 4.33 -10.13
C PHE A 5 20.23 4.30 -10.70
N ARG A 6 19.20 4.24 -9.84
CA ARG A 6 17.80 4.31 -10.28
C ARG A 6 17.43 5.67 -10.86
N ALA A 7 17.88 6.75 -10.21
CA ALA A 7 17.66 8.12 -10.69
C ALA A 7 18.38 8.36 -12.02
N TRP A 8 19.63 7.89 -12.13
CA TRP A 8 20.41 7.92 -13.38
C TRP A 8 19.70 7.17 -14.50
N ASN A 9 19.30 5.91 -14.29
CA ASN A 9 18.55 5.14 -15.30
C ASN A 9 17.23 5.80 -15.71
N ALA A 10 16.49 6.37 -14.75
CA ALA A 10 15.23 7.07 -15.04
C ALA A 10 15.48 8.31 -15.92
N ARG A 11 16.53 9.08 -15.63
CA ARG A 11 16.94 10.22 -16.47
C ARG A 11 17.26 9.76 -17.90
N LEU A 12 18.04 8.70 -18.05
CA LEU A 12 18.40 8.17 -19.38
C LEU A 12 17.20 7.63 -20.16
N HIS A 13 16.28 6.96 -19.48
CA HIS A 13 15.03 6.53 -20.10
C HIS A 13 14.15 7.71 -20.52
N ASN A 14 14.15 8.82 -19.77
CA ASN A 14 13.46 10.05 -20.18
C ASN A 14 14.09 10.65 -21.46
N CYS A 15 15.42 10.71 -21.54
CA CYS A 15 16.12 11.11 -22.78
C CYS A 15 15.75 10.19 -23.95
N TYR A 16 15.72 8.88 -23.74
CA TYR A 16 15.30 7.90 -24.76
C TYR A 16 13.85 8.12 -25.23
N SER A 17 12.95 8.40 -24.28
CA SER A 17 11.50 8.53 -24.55
C SER A 17 11.11 9.85 -25.20
N ALA A 18 12.01 10.85 -25.21
CA ALA A 18 11.77 12.15 -25.83
C ALA A 18 11.76 12.11 -27.37
N TYR A 19 12.32 11.05 -27.97
CA TYR A 19 12.48 10.91 -29.40
C TYR A 19 11.83 9.61 -29.91
N SER A 20 11.36 9.64 -31.16
CA SER A 20 10.64 8.52 -31.78
C SER A 20 11.56 7.55 -32.53
N THR A 21 12.61 8.06 -33.18
CA THR A 21 13.54 7.28 -34.02
C THR A 21 14.84 6.98 -33.26
N ASP A 22 15.55 5.93 -33.67
CA ASP A 22 16.84 5.58 -33.05
C ASP A 22 17.94 6.56 -33.48
N GLU A 23 17.87 7.09 -34.70
CA GLU A 23 18.78 8.11 -35.21
C GLU A 23 18.73 9.39 -34.37
N ASP A 24 17.51 9.87 -34.04
CA ASP A 24 17.33 11.04 -33.18
C ASP A 24 17.77 10.77 -31.74
N ARG A 25 17.51 9.56 -31.21
CA ARG A 25 17.99 9.19 -29.87
C ARG A 25 19.50 9.22 -29.79
N LEU A 26 20.19 8.69 -30.80
CA LEU A 26 21.65 8.61 -30.83
C LEU A 26 22.30 10.00 -30.98
N SER A 27 21.67 10.94 -31.68
CA SER A 27 22.16 12.32 -31.80
C SER A 27 21.98 13.13 -30.51
N HIS A 28 20.98 12.80 -29.68
CA HIS A 28 20.70 13.46 -28.40
C HIS A 28 21.26 12.68 -27.19
N ARG A 29 22.47 12.17 -27.33
CA ARG A 29 23.20 11.50 -26.24
C ARG A 29 23.51 12.48 -25.10
N PRO A 30 23.25 12.12 -23.83
CA PRO A 30 23.73 12.90 -22.69
C PRO A 30 25.27 12.98 -22.62
N GLU A 31 25.82 14.16 -22.30
CA GLU A 31 27.28 14.40 -22.26
C GLU A 31 28.02 13.49 -21.28
N ASP A 32 27.35 13.07 -20.21
CA ASP A 32 27.90 12.25 -19.14
C ASP A 32 27.81 10.74 -19.40
N VAL A 33 27.50 10.33 -20.64
CA VAL A 33 27.36 8.92 -21.04
C VAL A 33 28.24 8.65 -22.27
N GLU A 34 29.03 7.58 -22.21
CA GLU A 34 29.85 7.15 -23.35
C GLU A 34 28.97 6.76 -24.55
N LEU A 35 29.50 6.90 -25.77
CA LEU A 35 28.71 6.65 -26.98
C LEU A 35 28.28 5.18 -27.08
N GLU A 36 29.19 4.28 -26.73
CA GLU A 36 29.01 2.84 -26.74
C GLU A 36 27.92 2.42 -25.74
N ASP A 37 27.95 2.99 -24.54
CA ASP A 37 26.93 2.79 -23.51
C ASP A 37 25.57 3.32 -23.96
N TRP A 38 25.55 4.49 -24.59
CA TRP A 38 24.29 5.06 -25.09
C TRP A 38 23.67 4.22 -26.20
N LYS A 39 24.48 3.73 -27.16
CA LYS A 39 24.02 2.78 -28.20
C LYS A 39 23.44 1.51 -27.57
N TYR A 40 24.10 0.98 -26.55
CA TYR A 40 23.59 -0.17 -25.80
C TYR A 40 22.23 0.14 -25.14
N LEU A 41 22.11 1.30 -24.49
CA LEU A 41 20.90 1.71 -23.79
C LEU A 41 19.72 1.95 -24.73
N VAL A 42 19.94 2.58 -25.90
CA VAL A 42 18.89 2.74 -26.93
C VAL A 42 18.37 1.38 -27.37
N LYS A 43 19.25 0.43 -27.67
CA LYS A 43 18.88 -0.95 -28.00
C LYS A 43 18.14 -1.65 -26.83
N TYR A 44 18.61 -1.44 -25.61
CA TYR A 44 18.03 -2.05 -24.40
C TYR A 44 16.60 -1.54 -24.14
N PHE A 45 16.38 -0.21 -24.14
CA PHE A 45 15.07 0.39 -23.95
C PHE A 45 14.11 0.09 -25.12
N GLY A 46 14.64 -0.03 -26.33
CA GLY A 46 13.88 -0.44 -27.52
C GLY A 46 13.47 -1.90 -27.52
N SER A 47 14.12 -2.75 -26.72
CA SER A 47 13.87 -4.19 -26.70
C SER A 47 12.45 -4.55 -26.23
N GLU A 48 11.88 -5.59 -26.84
CA GLU A 48 10.55 -6.08 -26.48
C GLU A 48 10.48 -6.48 -25.00
N LYS A 49 11.54 -7.13 -24.50
CA LYS A 49 11.65 -7.53 -23.10
C LYS A 49 11.50 -6.34 -22.15
N PHE A 50 12.16 -5.22 -22.45
CA PHE A 50 12.07 -4.02 -21.63
C PHE A 50 10.66 -3.41 -21.71
N LYS A 51 10.11 -3.26 -22.92
CA LYS A 51 8.76 -2.70 -23.15
C LYS A 51 7.68 -3.47 -22.39
N VAL A 52 7.66 -4.80 -22.49
CA VAL A 52 6.69 -5.65 -21.77
C VAL A 52 6.77 -5.43 -20.26
N VAL A 53 7.97 -5.38 -19.69
CA VAL A 53 8.16 -5.16 -18.25
C VAL A 53 7.75 -3.75 -17.85
N SER A 54 8.12 -2.74 -18.65
CA SER A 54 7.78 -1.35 -18.42
C SER A 54 6.27 -1.12 -18.43
N GLU A 55 5.57 -1.62 -19.46
CA GLU A 55 4.11 -1.55 -19.60
C GLU A 55 3.38 -2.23 -18.44
N ARG A 56 3.82 -3.44 -18.05
CA ARG A 56 3.27 -4.15 -16.90
C ARG A 56 3.46 -3.35 -15.61
N ASN A 57 4.64 -2.77 -15.40
CA ASN A 57 4.93 -1.95 -14.22
C ASN A 57 4.11 -0.65 -14.21
N ARG A 58 3.90 -0.02 -15.38
CA ARG A 58 3.03 1.15 -15.53
C ARG A 58 1.60 0.82 -15.13
N LYS A 59 1.02 -0.24 -15.71
CA LYS A 59 -0.33 -0.72 -15.36
C LYS A 59 -0.47 -1.09 -13.89
N ASN A 60 0.56 -1.69 -13.29
CA ASN A 60 0.55 -2.01 -11.86
C ASN A 60 0.61 -0.74 -11.00
N ARG A 61 1.34 0.28 -11.44
CA ARG A 61 1.44 1.57 -10.77
C ARG A 61 0.16 2.39 -10.88
N GLU A 62 -0.52 2.35 -12.02
CA GLU A 62 -1.84 2.96 -12.23
C GLU A 62 -2.89 2.38 -11.27
N LYS A 63 -2.76 1.10 -10.90
CA LYS A 63 -3.63 0.43 -9.91
C LYS A 63 -3.27 0.78 -8.45
N GLN A 64 -2.26 1.62 -8.20
CA GLN A 64 -1.92 2.05 -6.86
C GLN A 64 -2.92 3.11 -6.38
N ILE A 65 -3.73 2.72 -5.41
CA ILE A 65 -4.83 3.51 -4.86
C ILE A 65 -4.33 4.49 -3.78
N THR A 66 -3.33 4.10 -2.97
CA THR A 66 -2.79 4.93 -1.89
C THR A 66 -1.27 4.99 -1.95
N LYS A 67 -0.70 6.13 -1.56
CA LYS A 67 0.74 6.37 -1.44
C LYS A 67 1.14 6.39 0.03
N HIS A 68 2.35 5.91 0.34
CA HIS A 68 2.89 5.91 1.70
C HIS A 68 4.28 6.56 1.76
N SER A 69 4.65 7.10 2.92
CA SER A 69 5.92 7.80 3.19
C SER A 69 6.93 6.96 3.98
N CYS A 70 6.60 5.71 4.32
CA CYS A 70 7.44 4.85 5.20
C CYS A 70 8.84 4.52 4.65
N GLY A 71 9.11 4.82 3.38
CA GLY A 71 10.41 4.59 2.77
C GLY A 71 10.80 3.10 2.79
N THR A 72 11.94 2.79 3.40
CA THR A 72 12.44 1.42 3.58
C THR A 72 11.81 0.71 4.78
N ARG A 73 11.19 1.45 5.70
CA ARG A 73 10.55 0.89 6.89
C ARG A 73 9.29 0.15 6.47
N SER A 74 9.08 -1.02 7.07
CA SER A 74 7.85 -1.78 6.83
C SER A 74 6.66 -1.15 7.59
N PHE A 75 5.42 -1.42 7.16
CA PHE A 75 4.24 -0.97 7.91
C PHE A 75 4.19 -1.55 9.33
N ALA A 76 4.62 -2.80 9.50
CA ALA A 76 4.70 -3.43 10.82
C ALA A 76 5.75 -2.75 11.71
N GLU A 77 6.86 -2.30 11.12
CA GLU A 77 7.90 -1.55 11.85
C GLU A 77 7.44 -0.14 12.22
N VAL A 78 6.70 0.53 11.33
CA VAL A 78 6.07 1.83 11.65
C VAL A 78 5.07 1.66 12.78
N GLU A 79 4.24 0.63 12.73
CA GLU A 79 3.28 0.30 13.77
C GLU A 79 3.94 -0.13 15.10
N GLU A 80 5.08 -0.82 15.05
CA GLU A 80 5.83 -1.14 16.28
C GLU A 80 6.46 0.11 16.88
N SER A 81 6.88 1.07 16.05
CA SER A 81 7.44 2.34 16.55
C SER A 81 6.41 3.26 17.21
N THR A 82 5.11 2.98 17.04
CA THR A 82 4.02 3.67 17.74
C THR A 82 3.59 2.93 19.00
N ARG A 83 4.40 1.98 19.49
CA ARG A 83 4.15 1.27 20.73
C ARG A 83 4.54 2.14 21.92
N ASN A 84 3.62 2.30 22.85
CA ASN A 84 3.87 3.00 24.10
C ASN A 84 4.87 2.17 24.95
N PRO A 85 5.98 2.77 25.43
CA PRO A 85 6.98 2.05 26.24
C PRO A 85 6.45 1.54 27.59
N GLU A 86 5.47 2.23 28.17
CA GLU A 86 4.93 1.94 29.50
C GLU A 86 3.78 0.93 29.42
N SER A 87 2.78 1.18 28.58
CA SER A 87 1.63 0.27 28.43
C SER A 87 1.91 -0.93 27.53
N GLY A 88 2.92 -0.83 26.65
CA GLY A 88 3.20 -1.84 25.64
C GLY A 88 2.13 -1.93 24.54
N GLU A 89 1.14 -1.06 24.51
CA GLU A 89 0.09 -1.03 23.49
C GLU A 89 0.50 -0.18 22.29
N LYS A 90 0.02 -0.57 21.10
CA LYS A 90 0.28 0.15 19.85
C LYS A 90 -0.81 1.21 19.61
N ASP A 91 -0.43 2.37 19.07
CA ASP A 91 -1.37 3.41 18.65
C ASP A 91 -2.48 2.91 17.73
N THR A 92 -3.65 3.53 17.82
CA THR A 92 -4.86 3.16 17.08
C THR A 92 -4.63 3.11 15.55
N PRO A 93 -5.44 2.31 14.82
CA PRO A 93 -5.24 2.10 13.38
C PRO A 93 -5.23 3.40 12.55
N ASP A 94 -6.04 4.39 12.92
CA ASP A 94 -6.08 5.72 12.30
C ASP A 94 -4.76 6.48 12.47
N LYS A 95 -4.17 6.48 13.68
CA LYS A 95 -2.89 7.16 13.97
C LYS A 95 -1.72 6.53 13.23
N VAL A 96 -1.68 5.19 13.20
CA VAL A 96 -0.68 4.46 12.43
C VAL A 96 -0.83 4.77 10.94
N TRP A 97 -2.05 4.80 10.42
CA TRP A 97 -2.34 5.14 9.04
C TRP A 97 -1.89 6.56 8.69
N GLU A 98 -2.18 7.53 9.56
CA GLU A 98 -1.76 8.93 9.45
C GLU A 98 -0.23 9.04 9.30
N ILE A 99 0.54 8.35 10.15
CA ILE A 99 2.01 8.32 10.08
C ILE A 99 2.48 7.71 8.75
N GLN A 100 1.83 6.65 8.29
CA GLN A 100 2.22 5.95 7.08
C GLN A 100 1.93 6.73 5.79
N HIS A 101 0.90 7.58 5.78
CA HIS A 101 0.37 8.22 4.56
C HIS A 101 0.49 9.76 4.56
N THR A 102 1.20 10.33 5.53
CA THR A 102 1.56 11.75 5.55
C THR A 102 3.07 11.96 5.43
N ARG A 103 3.48 13.15 4.99
CA ARG A 103 4.87 13.62 5.06
C ARG A 103 4.93 14.92 5.84
N LYS A 104 6.09 15.25 6.39
CA LYS A 104 6.34 16.60 6.91
C LYS A 104 6.63 17.55 5.76
N ASN A 105 5.91 18.67 5.69
CA ASN A 105 6.22 19.77 4.77
C ASN A 105 7.44 20.57 5.26
N THR A 106 7.84 21.60 4.52
CA THR A 106 8.97 22.48 4.89
C THR A 106 8.77 23.17 6.23
N ASN A 107 7.51 23.37 6.64
CA ASN A 107 7.12 24.01 7.91
C ASN A 107 7.03 22.99 9.06
N GLY A 108 7.23 21.70 8.80
CA GLY A 108 7.14 20.62 9.78
C GLY A 108 5.73 20.06 10.01
N GLU A 109 4.72 20.57 9.31
CA GLU A 109 3.32 20.12 9.40
C GLU A 109 3.10 18.83 8.59
N ARG A 110 2.13 18.01 9.01
CA ARG A 110 1.77 16.79 8.28
C ARG A 110 0.87 17.11 7.10
N GLU A 111 1.32 16.70 5.92
CA GLU A 111 0.59 16.80 4.66
C GLU A 111 0.28 15.39 4.14
N TRP A 112 -0.97 15.16 3.73
CA TRP A 112 -1.39 13.90 3.09
C TRP A 112 -0.74 13.72 1.73
N LEU A 113 -0.28 12.50 1.43
CA LEU A 113 0.36 12.21 0.13
C LEU A 113 -0.60 12.13 -1.05
N ASP A 114 -1.87 11.84 -0.76
CA ASP A 114 -2.97 11.80 -1.71
C ASP A 114 -4.32 12.00 -0.99
N PRO A 115 -5.34 12.55 -1.67
CA PRO A 115 -6.66 12.77 -1.08
C PRO A 115 -7.36 11.48 -0.61
N GLN A 116 -7.08 10.36 -1.27
CA GLN A 116 -7.71 9.10 -0.94
C GLN A 116 -7.27 8.57 0.43
N SER A 117 -6.00 8.74 0.78
CA SER A 117 -5.47 8.38 2.10
C SER A 117 -6.09 9.20 3.21
N GLN A 118 -6.40 10.48 2.96
CA GLN A 118 -7.14 11.34 3.89
C GLN A 118 -8.58 10.86 4.09
N GLN A 119 -9.27 10.48 3.01
CA GLN A 119 -10.62 9.93 3.11
C GLN A 119 -10.65 8.63 3.92
N ILE A 120 -9.72 7.72 3.65
CA ILE A 120 -9.58 6.45 4.39
C ILE A 120 -9.27 6.71 5.87
N HIS A 121 -8.42 7.70 6.18
CA HIS A 121 -8.17 8.09 7.56
C HIS A 121 -9.45 8.52 8.28
N GLY A 122 -10.30 9.33 7.64
CA GLY A 122 -11.59 9.74 8.21
C GLY A 122 -12.49 8.55 8.55
N GLN A 123 -12.55 7.55 7.67
CA GLN A 123 -13.30 6.31 7.91
C GLN A 123 -12.72 5.49 9.07
N LEU A 124 -11.38 5.37 9.14
CA LEU A 124 -10.71 4.69 10.26
C LEU A 124 -10.97 5.41 11.58
N GLN A 125 -10.85 6.74 11.59
CA GLN A 125 -11.07 7.55 12.78
C GLN A 125 -12.51 7.41 13.28
N GLN A 126 -13.49 7.44 12.38
CA GLN A 126 -14.89 7.24 12.73
C GLN A 126 -15.12 5.88 13.40
N LEU A 127 -14.66 4.79 12.77
CA LEU A 127 -14.81 3.45 13.36
C LEU A 127 -14.08 3.32 14.70
N VAL A 128 -12.88 3.91 14.84
CA VAL A 128 -12.15 3.88 16.11
C VAL A 128 -12.93 4.59 17.22
N VAL A 129 -13.56 5.73 16.93
CA VAL A 129 -14.41 6.45 17.90
C VAL A 129 -15.66 5.64 18.24
N GLU A 130 -16.33 5.06 17.24
CA GLU A 130 -17.50 4.20 17.48
C GLU A 130 -17.17 3.02 18.40
N GLN A 131 -16.01 2.39 18.21
CA GLN A 131 -15.53 1.26 19.04
C GLN A 131 -15.15 1.64 20.48
N GLN A 132 -15.07 2.93 20.81
CA GLN A 132 -14.87 3.40 22.19
C GLN A 132 -16.18 3.56 22.98
N SER A 133 -17.34 3.45 22.31
CA SER A 133 -18.65 3.43 22.97
C SER A 133 -18.80 2.26 23.93
N GLU A 134 -19.46 2.48 25.07
CA GLU A 134 -19.76 1.45 26.07
C GLU A 134 -20.86 0.48 25.63
N GLU A 135 -21.62 0.82 24.58
CA GLU A 135 -22.77 0.04 24.09
C GLU A 135 -22.39 -1.16 23.20
N ILE A 136 -21.11 -1.31 22.83
CA ILE A 136 -20.66 -2.37 21.91
C ILE A 136 -20.21 -3.59 22.70
N GLU A 137 -21.03 -4.66 22.69
CA GLU A 137 -20.70 -5.96 23.30
C GLU A 137 -19.47 -6.64 22.67
N HIS A 138 -19.24 -6.45 21.38
CA HIS A 138 -18.15 -7.07 20.63
C HIS A 138 -17.26 -6.03 19.96
N ARG A 139 -16.22 -5.61 20.69
CA ARG A 139 -15.22 -4.66 20.17
C ARG A 139 -14.45 -5.28 19.01
N MET A 140 -14.36 -4.54 17.92
CA MET A 140 -13.56 -4.90 16.76
C MET A 140 -12.07 -4.87 17.11
N THR A 141 -11.31 -5.83 16.61
CA THR A 141 -9.85 -5.76 16.70
C THR A 141 -9.31 -4.73 15.71
N ARG A 142 -8.04 -4.32 15.89
CA ARG A 142 -7.34 -3.45 14.91
C ARG A 142 -7.42 -4.01 13.49
N ASP A 143 -7.25 -5.32 13.33
CA ASP A 143 -7.24 -5.95 12.01
C ASP A 143 -8.64 -5.93 11.40
N ASP A 144 -9.70 -6.09 12.20
CA ASP A 144 -11.09 -6.02 11.73
C ASP A 144 -11.44 -4.61 11.25
N ILE A 145 -11.03 -3.57 12.00
CA ILE A 145 -11.23 -2.16 11.61
C ILE A 145 -10.53 -1.89 10.26
N LEU A 146 -9.28 -2.34 10.12
CA LEU A 146 -8.52 -2.16 8.87
C LEU A 146 -9.16 -2.94 7.71
N SER A 147 -9.59 -4.18 7.93
CA SER A 147 -10.27 -5.00 6.91
C SER A 147 -11.59 -4.38 6.48
N SER A 148 -12.36 -3.81 7.42
CA SER A 148 -13.63 -3.14 7.12
C SER A 148 -13.45 -1.92 6.20
N VAL A 149 -12.46 -1.07 6.48
CA VAL A 149 -12.23 0.15 5.69
C VAL A 149 -11.46 -0.11 4.39
N LEU A 150 -10.39 -0.90 4.44
CA LEU A 150 -9.47 -1.08 3.31
C LEU A 150 -9.91 -2.22 2.38
N GLY A 151 -10.79 -3.10 2.87
CA GLY A 151 -11.19 -4.34 2.25
C GLY A 151 -10.15 -5.46 2.41
N GLU A 152 -10.61 -6.70 2.20
CA GLU A 152 -9.77 -7.89 2.20
C GLU A 152 -9.34 -8.27 0.78
N ARG A 153 -8.14 -8.84 0.64
CA ARG A 153 -7.72 -9.52 -0.59
C ARG A 153 -7.35 -10.97 -0.29
N SER A 154 -7.61 -11.86 -1.26
CA SER A 154 -7.25 -13.27 -1.14
C SER A 154 -5.78 -13.42 -0.72
N GLY A 155 -5.56 -14.03 0.45
CA GLY A 155 -4.24 -14.30 1.01
C GLY A 155 -3.54 -13.15 1.75
N TYR A 156 -4.16 -11.97 1.91
CA TYR A 156 -3.51 -10.81 2.53
C TYR A 156 -4.50 -9.74 3.05
N VAL A 157 -4.33 -9.32 4.32
CA VAL A 157 -5.04 -8.16 4.91
C VAL A 157 -4.39 -6.85 4.45
N ARG A 158 -5.18 -5.95 3.83
CA ARG A 158 -4.66 -4.68 3.32
C ARG A 158 -4.16 -3.79 4.47
N GLY A 159 -3.00 -3.15 4.30
CA GLY A 159 -2.35 -2.37 5.37
C GLY A 159 -1.38 -3.16 6.28
N LYS A 160 -1.33 -4.49 6.17
CA LYS A 160 -0.38 -5.35 6.92
C LYS A 160 0.39 -6.22 5.94
N ARG A 161 1.72 -6.01 5.78
CA ARG A 161 2.59 -6.79 4.86
C ARG A 161 2.46 -8.33 5.03
N TYR A 162 3.08 -9.09 4.11
CA TYR A 162 2.98 -10.55 3.99
C TYR A 162 2.95 -11.27 5.35
N GLY A 163 1.95 -12.13 5.58
CA GLY A 163 1.90 -13.02 6.74
C GLY A 163 0.51 -13.23 7.34
N LYS A 164 -0.32 -12.17 7.42
CA LYS A 164 -1.69 -12.28 7.92
C LYS A 164 -2.65 -12.65 6.79
N LYS A 165 -3.27 -13.83 6.92
CA LYS A 165 -4.30 -14.32 5.99
C LYS A 165 -5.66 -13.89 6.54
N PRO A 166 -6.58 -13.38 5.69
CA PRO A 166 -7.97 -13.21 6.13
C PRO A 166 -8.55 -14.58 6.53
N PRO A 167 -9.50 -14.62 7.48
CA PRO A 167 -10.20 -15.84 7.82
C PRO A 167 -10.80 -16.46 6.54
N LYS A 168 -10.74 -17.79 6.41
CA LYS A 168 -11.28 -18.46 5.23
C LYS A 168 -12.80 -18.24 5.23
N LYS A 169 -13.36 -17.74 4.12
CA LYS A 169 -14.82 -17.55 3.93
C LYS A 169 -15.68 -18.76 4.32
N THR A 170 -15.09 -19.96 4.32
CA THR A 170 -15.74 -21.20 4.75
C THR A 170 -16.09 -21.23 6.24
N GLN A 171 -15.31 -20.59 7.12
CA GLN A 171 -15.58 -20.59 8.58
C GLN A 171 -16.71 -19.64 8.97
N ILE A 172 -16.86 -18.51 8.27
CA ILE A 172 -17.96 -17.55 8.53
C ILE A 172 -19.30 -18.19 8.16
N GLN A 173 -19.38 -18.83 6.98
CA GLN A 173 -20.61 -19.54 6.57
C GLN A 173 -20.96 -20.70 7.50
N GLN A 174 -19.96 -21.40 8.05
CA GLN A 174 -20.18 -22.54 8.93
C GLN A 174 -20.65 -22.09 10.32
N ALA A 175 -20.09 -21.00 10.86
CA ALA A 175 -20.55 -20.38 12.11
C ALA A 175 -21.96 -19.77 11.96
N ASP A 176 -22.27 -19.14 10.82
CA ASP A 176 -23.60 -18.59 10.54
C ASP A 176 -24.65 -19.70 10.37
N ILE A 177 -24.29 -20.81 9.74
CA ILE A 177 -25.14 -22.01 9.63
C ILE A 177 -25.34 -22.66 11.01
N GLU A 178 -24.29 -22.82 11.80
CA GLU A 178 -24.39 -23.41 13.15
C GLU A 178 -25.22 -22.54 14.10
N ALA A 179 -25.05 -21.21 14.08
CA ALA A 179 -25.85 -20.28 14.86
C ALA A 179 -27.33 -20.31 14.43
N SER A 180 -27.61 -20.36 13.13
CA SER A 180 -28.97 -20.43 12.60
C SER A 180 -29.65 -21.77 12.90
N VAL A 181 -28.90 -22.88 12.89
CA VAL A 181 -29.42 -24.21 13.26
C VAL A 181 -29.66 -24.29 14.77
N SER A 182 -28.78 -23.73 15.60
CA SER A 182 -28.96 -23.73 17.06
C SER A 182 -30.19 -22.91 17.47
N SER A 183 -30.38 -21.71 16.88
CA SER A 183 -31.56 -20.87 17.10
C SER A 183 -32.87 -21.56 16.65
N ALA A 184 -32.84 -22.26 15.51
CA ALA A 184 -34.00 -23.02 15.03
C ALA A 184 -34.33 -24.23 15.92
N MET A 185 -33.32 -24.93 16.44
CA MET A 185 -33.53 -26.08 17.35
C MET A 185 -34.06 -25.65 18.73
N GLU A 186 -33.72 -24.44 19.18
CA GLU A 186 -34.21 -23.88 20.44
C GLU A 186 -35.67 -23.43 20.33
N SER A 187 -36.09 -22.98 19.15
CA SER A 187 -37.47 -22.56 18.84
C SER A 187 -38.46 -23.74 18.73
N VAL A 188 -37.96 -24.96 18.51
CA VAL A 188 -38.78 -26.19 18.38
C VAL A 188 -38.98 -26.90 19.74
N ARG A 189 -38.28 -26.47 20.79
CA ARG A 189 -38.35 -27.06 22.14
C ARG A 189 -39.36 -26.38 23.08
N ILE A 190 -40.17 -25.44 22.59
CA ILE A 190 -41.28 -24.80 23.32
C ILE A 190 -42.61 -25.44 22.93
#